data_AF-A0A8T2MWU3-F1
#
_entry.id   AF-A0A8T2MWU3-F1
#
_cell.length_a   1.000
_cell.length_b   1.000
_cell.length_c   1.000
_cell.angle_alpha   90.00
_cell.angle_beta   90.00
_cell.angle_gamma   90.00
#
_symmetry.space_group_name_H-M   'P 1'
#
loop_
_entity.id
_entity.type
_entity.pdbx_description
1 polymer ?
#
loop_
_entity_poly.entity_id
_entity_poly.type
_entity_poly.pdbx_seq_one_letter_code
_entity_poly.pdbx_strand_id
1 'polypeptide(L)'
;MMLKMRILTLALFSVSWLVTLFTEINCEQERPKAEDDLLVLTVATKETDGFKRFLRSAKHFNYTIKVLGRGEKWRGGDYMSVPGGGQKVRLLKSALEEMKEEKKIVLFIDSYDVVFASGPKELLKKFQQSKHKVVFSAETLIWPDRHLEDKHPHFREGKRFLGIHWLCA
;
A
#
# COMPACT_ATOMS: atom_id res chain seq x y z
N MET A 1 38.41 -24.71 -48.17
CA MET A 1 37.76 -23.39 -47.97
C MET A 1 36.38 -23.49 -47.30
N MET A 2 35.56 -24.51 -47.58
CA MET A 2 34.19 -24.63 -47.07
C MET A 2 34.04 -24.88 -45.55
N LEU A 3 35.03 -25.51 -44.90
CA LEU A 3 34.96 -25.83 -43.46
C LEU A 3 35.15 -24.60 -42.56
N LYS A 4 36.04 -23.65 -42.94
CA LYS A 4 36.24 -22.38 -42.22
C LYS A 4 34.98 -21.50 -42.24
N MET A 5 34.21 -21.55 -43.33
CA MET A 5 33.00 -20.75 -43.51
C MET A 5 31.81 -21.26 -42.68
N ARG A 6 31.74 -22.58 -42.44
CA ARG A 6 30.75 -23.20 -41.55
C ARG A 6 31.02 -22.92 -40.06
N ILE A 7 32.29 -22.86 -39.65
CA ILE A 7 32.67 -22.53 -38.28
C ILE A 7 32.42 -21.05 -37.98
N LEU A 8 32.72 -20.16 -38.95
CA LEU A 8 32.48 -18.72 -38.81
C LEU A 8 30.97 -18.40 -38.70
N THR A 9 30.14 -19.10 -39.47
CA THR A 9 28.68 -18.95 -39.39
C THR A 9 28.12 -19.47 -38.07
N LEU A 10 28.53 -20.64 -37.59
CA LEU A 10 28.13 -21.16 -36.27
C LEU A 10 28.54 -20.25 -35.10
N ALA A 11 29.76 -19.67 -35.16
CA ALA A 11 30.23 -18.72 -34.16
C ALA A 11 29.37 -17.45 -34.14
N LEU A 12 29.01 -16.90 -35.32
CA LEU A 12 28.14 -15.72 -35.43
C LEU A 12 26.72 -15.98 -34.89
N PHE A 13 26.17 -17.19 -35.11
CA PHE A 13 24.88 -17.57 -34.53
C PHE A 13 24.94 -17.72 -33.00
N SER A 14 26.01 -18.29 -32.45
CA SER A 14 26.17 -18.42 -30.99
C SER A 14 26.34 -17.08 -30.28
N VAL A 15 27.03 -16.11 -30.89
CA VAL A 15 27.22 -14.77 -30.33
C VAL A 15 25.91 -13.97 -30.39
N SER A 16 25.15 -14.09 -31.48
CA SER A 16 23.82 -13.46 -31.60
C SER A 16 22.82 -14.00 -30.57
N TRP A 17 22.86 -15.30 -30.29
CA TRP A 17 21.99 -15.93 -29.27
C TRP A 17 22.39 -15.55 -27.84
N LEU A 18 23.70 -15.41 -27.56
CA LEU A 18 24.18 -14.88 -26.28
C LEU A 18 23.80 -13.41 -26.10
N VAL A 19 23.95 -12.57 -27.12
CA VAL A 19 23.59 -11.14 -27.06
C VAL A 19 22.10 -10.94 -26.84
N THR A 20 21.24 -11.77 -27.44
CA THR A 20 19.78 -11.73 -27.20
C THR A 20 19.39 -12.23 -25.80
N LEU A 21 20.12 -13.20 -25.24
CA LEU A 21 19.93 -13.62 -23.84
C LEU A 21 20.26 -12.52 -22.83
N PHE A 22 21.23 -11.65 -23.15
CA PHE A 22 21.61 -10.52 -22.29
C PHE A 22 20.67 -9.31 -22.42
N THR A 23 19.95 -9.14 -23.54
CA THR A 23 19.03 -8.00 -23.72
C THR A 23 17.70 -8.13 -22.98
N GLU A 24 17.34 -9.32 -22.48
CA GLU A 24 16.08 -9.52 -21.75
C GLU A 24 16.17 -9.30 -20.23
N ILE A 25 17.35 -8.95 -19.69
CA ILE A 25 17.48 -8.46 -18.32
C ILE A 25 17.33 -6.92 -18.30
N ASN A 26 16.26 -6.41 -18.89
CA ASN A 26 15.77 -5.08 -18.50
C ASN A 26 14.98 -5.27 -17.19
N CYS A 27 15.72 -5.33 -16.08
CA CYS A 27 15.14 -5.09 -14.77
C CYS A 27 14.63 -3.64 -14.81
N GLU A 28 13.33 -3.46 -15.01
CA GLU A 28 12.68 -2.18 -14.85
C GLU A 28 12.93 -1.74 -13.40
N GLN A 29 14.00 -0.97 -13.19
CA GLN A 29 14.28 -0.36 -11.91
C GLN A 29 13.17 0.68 -11.70
N GLU A 30 12.10 0.28 -11.00
CA GLU A 30 11.19 1.26 -10.42
C GLU A 30 12.04 2.28 -9.66
N ARG A 31 12.02 3.54 -10.12
CA ARG A 31 12.71 4.62 -9.43
C ARG A 31 12.26 4.62 -7.96
N PRO A 32 13.17 4.86 -7.00
CA PRO A 32 12.78 5.03 -5.61
C PRO A 32 11.70 6.12 -5.53
N LYS A 33 10.46 5.72 -5.20
CA LYS A 33 9.37 6.67 -4.98
C LYS A 33 9.77 7.64 -3.88
N ALA A 34 9.58 8.94 -4.14
CA ALA A 34 10.03 9.98 -3.24
C ALA A 34 9.13 10.00 -1.99
N GLU A 35 9.66 10.48 -0.86
CA GLU A 35 8.87 10.68 0.36
C GLU A 35 7.71 11.65 0.12
N ASP A 36 7.91 12.62 -0.78
CA ASP A 36 6.90 13.61 -1.21
C ASP A 36 5.73 12.98 -1.98
N ASP A 37 5.88 11.75 -2.47
CA ASP A 37 4.82 11.02 -3.17
C ASP A 37 3.83 10.37 -2.18
N LEU A 38 4.10 10.36 -0.88
CA LEU A 38 3.25 9.73 0.14
C LEU A 38 2.27 10.72 0.78
N LEU A 39 0.98 10.44 0.65
CA LEU A 39 -0.08 11.12 1.38
C LEU A 39 -0.77 10.16 2.35
N VAL A 40 -0.89 10.57 3.61
CA VAL A 40 -1.69 9.84 4.59
C VAL A 40 -3.10 10.42 4.64
N LEU A 41 -4.10 9.58 4.45
CA LEU A 41 -5.50 9.88 4.66
C LEU A 41 -5.96 9.28 5.98
N THR A 42 -6.69 10.06 6.77
CA THR A 42 -7.37 9.56 7.96
C THR A 42 -8.74 10.22 8.10
N VAL A 43 -9.65 9.57 8.83
CA VAL A 43 -10.96 10.14 9.15
C VAL A 43 -10.97 10.52 10.62
N ALA A 44 -11.31 11.78 10.91
CA ALA A 44 -11.51 12.28 12.26
C ALA A 44 -12.62 13.34 12.27
N THR A 45 -13.74 13.00 12.90
CA THR A 45 -14.89 13.91 13.04
C THR A 45 -14.74 14.88 14.21
N LYS A 46 -13.96 14.50 15.22
CA LYS A 46 -13.72 15.27 16.45
C LYS A 46 -12.23 15.27 16.81
N GLU A 47 -11.79 16.32 17.49
CA GLU A 47 -10.44 16.38 18.06
C GLU A 47 -10.36 15.67 19.41
N THR A 48 -10.24 14.35 19.38
CA THR A 48 -10.03 13.53 20.57
C THR A 48 -8.56 13.54 21.01
N ASP A 49 -8.28 13.12 22.25
CA ASP A 49 -6.89 12.99 22.71
C ASP A 49 -6.12 11.90 21.95
N GLY A 50 -6.81 10.85 21.51
CA GLY A 50 -6.29 9.84 20.60
C GLY A 50 -5.85 10.45 19.26
N PHE A 51 -6.73 11.26 18.65
CA PHE A 51 -6.42 11.99 17.42
C PHE A 51 -5.23 12.95 17.59
N LYS A 52 -5.18 13.69 18.70
CA LYS A 52 -4.04 14.56 19.01
C LYS A 52 -2.74 13.76 19.15
N ARG A 53 -2.79 12.57 19.75
CA ARG A 53 -1.62 11.68 19.88
C ARG A 53 -1.15 11.16 18.51
N PHE A 54 -2.09 10.77 17.65
CA PHE A 54 -1.80 10.43 16.26
C PHE A 54 -1.09 11.57 15.54
N LEU A 55 -1.64 12.79 15.56
CA LEU A 55 -1.03 13.96 14.91
C LEU A 55 0.37 14.29 15.46
N ARG A 56 0.58 14.14 16.79
CA ARG A 56 1.92 14.33 17.38
C ARG A 56 2.93 13.32 16.83
N SER A 57 2.56 12.04 16.74
CA SER A 57 3.45 11.01 16.18
C SER A 57 3.71 11.21 14.68
N ALA A 58 2.69 11.61 13.90
CA ALA A 58 2.82 11.93 12.49
C ALA A 58 3.79 13.11 12.27
N LYS A 59 3.64 14.17 13.07
CA LYS A 59 4.51 15.34 13.04
C LYS A 59 5.95 15.00 13.41
N HIS A 60 6.15 14.11 14.39
CA HIS A 60 7.49 13.68 14.80
C HIS A 60 8.28 13.04 13.65
N PHE A 61 7.59 12.30 12.77
CA PHE A 61 8.19 11.62 11.63
C PHE A 61 8.02 12.36 10.29
N ASN A 62 7.52 13.61 10.31
CA ASN A 62 7.29 14.43 9.11
C ASN A 62 6.33 13.81 8.08
N TYR A 63 5.24 13.17 8.52
CA TYR A 63 4.18 12.74 7.61
C TYR A 63 3.27 13.88 7.17
N THR A 64 2.91 13.89 5.89
CA THR A 64 1.84 14.73 5.33
C THR A 64 0.49 14.04 5.52
N ILE A 65 -0.41 14.66 6.31
CA ILE A 65 -1.73 14.10 6.64
C ILE A 65 -2.84 14.96 6.04
N LYS A 66 -3.79 14.36 5.31
CA LYS A 66 -5.10 14.94 4.96
C LYS A 66 -6.18 14.28 5.83
N VAL A 67 -6.82 15.10 6.66
CA VAL A 67 -7.87 14.67 7.60
C VAL A 67 -9.23 14.84 6.95
N LEU A 68 -10.00 13.77 6.88
CA LEU A 68 -11.32 13.71 6.27
C LEU A 68 -12.43 13.78 7.33
N GLY A 69 -13.55 14.43 6.99
CA GLY A 69 -14.75 14.48 7.83
C GLY A 69 -14.65 15.38 9.06
N ARG A 70 -13.65 16.27 9.13
CA ARG A 70 -13.50 17.22 10.26
C ARG A 70 -14.74 18.11 10.39
N GLY A 71 -15.37 18.08 11.56
CA GLY A 71 -16.61 18.83 11.82
C GLY A 71 -17.89 18.15 11.33
N GLU A 72 -17.80 17.03 10.59
CA GLU A 72 -18.99 16.25 10.23
C GLU A 72 -19.51 15.45 11.43
N LYS A 73 -20.84 15.31 11.52
CA LYS A 73 -21.46 14.39 12.47
C LYS A 73 -21.11 12.94 12.07
N TRP A 74 -20.64 12.15 13.03
CA TRP A 74 -20.46 10.72 12.85
C TRP A 74 -21.81 10.01 12.70
N ARG A 75 -21.96 9.26 11.61
CA ARG A 75 -23.10 8.42 11.24
C ARG A 75 -22.66 7.00 10.85
N GLY A 76 -21.43 6.62 11.15
CA GLY A 76 -20.88 5.30 10.82
C GLY A 76 -21.28 4.19 11.79
N GLY A 77 -22.41 4.32 12.48
CA GLY A 77 -22.85 3.38 13.53
C GLY A 77 -22.26 3.68 14.91
N ASP A 78 -22.68 2.91 15.91
CA ASP A 78 -22.17 2.98 17.28
C ASP A 78 -21.51 1.65 17.69
N TYR A 79 -21.00 1.59 18.92
CA TYR A 79 -20.36 0.38 19.45
C TYR A 79 -21.33 -0.79 19.66
N MET A 80 -22.64 -0.52 19.68
CA MET A 80 -23.69 -1.49 19.99
C MET A 80 -24.33 -2.09 18.71
N SER A 81 -24.16 -1.43 17.56
CA SER A 81 -24.76 -1.78 16.26
C SER A 81 -23.69 -2.10 15.22
N VAL A 82 -22.88 -3.10 15.51
CA VAL A 82 -21.92 -3.66 14.55
C VAL A 82 -22.63 -4.44 13.43
N PRO A 83 -22.12 -4.41 12.18
CA PRO A 83 -20.92 -3.71 11.71
C PRO A 83 -21.16 -2.25 11.29
N GLY A 84 -20.14 -1.41 11.46
CA GLY A 84 -20.18 0.03 11.17
C GLY A 84 -19.00 0.52 10.33
N GLY A 85 -18.75 1.83 10.35
CA GLY A 85 -17.58 2.46 9.73
C GLY A 85 -17.73 2.83 8.25
N GLY A 86 -18.85 2.54 7.60
CA GLY A 86 -19.08 2.83 6.17
C GLY A 86 -18.93 4.31 5.79
N GLN A 87 -19.14 5.24 6.73
CA GLN A 87 -18.87 6.66 6.52
C GLN A 87 -17.39 6.91 6.15
N LYS A 88 -16.45 6.15 6.73
CA LYS A 88 -15.02 6.28 6.41
C LYS A 88 -14.77 5.97 4.93
N VAL A 89 -15.36 4.88 4.43
CA VAL A 89 -15.21 4.45 3.03
C VAL A 89 -15.83 5.48 2.07
N ARG A 90 -17.00 6.05 2.42
CA ARG A 90 -17.62 7.12 1.63
C ARG A 90 -16.73 8.36 1.53
N LEU A 91 -16.19 8.83 2.66
CA LEU A 91 -15.30 9.99 2.71
C LEU A 91 -14.00 9.73 1.93
N LEU A 92 -13.44 8.54 2.09
CA LEU A 92 -12.25 8.09 1.38
C LEU A 92 -12.47 8.04 -0.13
N LYS A 93 -13.61 7.49 -0.58
CA LYS A 93 -13.99 7.48 -1.99
C LYS A 93 -14.00 8.89 -2.57
N SER A 94 -14.69 9.84 -1.93
CA SER A 94 -14.74 11.24 -2.39
C SER A 94 -13.35 11.88 -2.43
N ALA A 95 -12.53 11.66 -1.41
CA ALA A 95 -11.17 12.20 -1.38
C ALA A 95 -10.28 11.62 -2.50
N LEU A 96 -10.42 10.32 -2.83
CA LEU A 96 -9.70 9.69 -3.93
C LEU A 96 -10.18 10.16 -5.31
N GLU A 97 -11.47 10.50 -5.44
CA GLU A 97 -12.02 11.04 -6.69
C GLU A 97 -11.42 12.41 -7.05
N GLU A 98 -11.11 13.24 -6.05
CA GLU A 98 -10.42 14.53 -6.22
C GLU A 98 -8.96 14.37 -6.65
N MET A 99 -8.33 13.21 -6.38
CA MET A 99 -6.89 12.98 -6.53
C MET A 99 -6.55 12.06 -7.71
N LYS A 100 -7.49 11.79 -8.61
CA LYS A 100 -7.31 10.82 -9.72
C LYS A 100 -6.15 11.14 -10.65
N GLU A 101 -5.79 12.42 -10.79
CA GLU A 101 -4.72 12.88 -11.67
C GLU A 101 -3.36 12.92 -10.96
N GLU A 102 -3.34 12.76 -9.63
CA GLU A 102 -2.12 12.82 -8.84
C GLU A 102 -1.46 11.43 -8.77
N LYS A 103 -0.20 11.32 -9.18
CA LYS A 103 0.61 10.11 -8.97
C LYS A 103 1.13 10.09 -7.53
N LYS A 104 0.28 9.66 -6.59
CA LYS A 104 0.62 9.57 -5.17
C LYS A 104 0.42 8.17 -4.61
N ILE A 105 1.30 7.79 -3.70
CA ILE A 105 1.06 6.68 -2.77
C ILE A 105 0.11 7.19 -1.69
N VAL A 106 -0.96 6.46 -1.44
CA VAL A 106 -1.96 6.79 -0.42
C VAL A 106 -1.93 5.76 0.70
N LEU A 107 -1.66 6.21 1.93
CA LEU A 107 -1.84 5.44 3.15
C LEU A 107 -3.16 5.82 3.80
N PHE A 108 -4.12 4.91 3.87
CA PHE A 108 -5.32 5.09 4.67
C PHE A 108 -5.18 4.42 6.04
N ILE A 109 -5.31 5.20 7.11
CA ILE A 109 -5.15 4.72 8.48
C ILE A 109 -6.13 5.41 9.44
N ASP A 110 -6.59 4.70 10.47
CA ASP A 110 -7.34 5.32 11.57
C ASP A 110 -6.43 6.23 12.40
N SER A 111 -7.06 7.07 13.24
CA SER A 111 -6.33 8.08 14.01
C SER A 111 -6.69 8.17 15.49
N TYR A 112 -7.77 7.53 15.96
CA TYR A 112 -8.15 7.62 17.37
C TYR A 112 -7.32 6.67 18.26
N ASP A 113 -6.88 5.55 17.71
CA ASP A 113 -6.18 4.46 18.41
C ASP A 113 -4.85 4.06 17.76
N VAL A 114 -4.32 4.92 16.88
CA VAL A 114 -3.11 4.67 16.09
C VAL A 114 -2.01 5.67 16.42
N VAL A 115 -0.75 5.23 16.36
CA VAL A 115 0.45 6.09 16.37
C VAL A 115 1.45 5.62 15.32
N PHE A 116 2.23 6.55 14.76
CA PHE A 116 3.38 6.20 13.94
C PHE A 116 4.57 5.84 14.83
N ALA A 117 5.31 4.81 14.43
CA ALA A 117 6.51 4.32 15.11
C ALA A 117 7.79 4.40 14.25
N SER A 118 7.66 4.85 13.00
CA SER A 118 8.72 4.95 12.00
C SER A 118 8.37 6.04 11.00
N GLY A 119 9.34 6.53 10.22
CA GLY A 119 9.14 7.54 9.19
C GLY A 119 8.75 7.01 7.80
N PRO A 120 8.39 7.93 6.87
CA PRO A 120 7.95 7.61 5.52
C PRO A 120 8.93 6.74 4.73
N LYS A 121 10.23 6.99 4.87
CA LYS A 121 11.30 6.26 4.16
C LYS A 121 11.25 4.76 4.39
N GLU A 122 11.13 4.33 5.64
CA GLU A 122 11.08 2.91 5.99
C GLU A 122 9.77 2.28 5.51
N LEU A 123 8.66 3.00 5.65
CA LEU A 123 7.34 2.57 5.18
C LEU A 123 7.34 2.35 3.66
N LEU A 124 7.84 3.31 2.88
CA LEU A 124 7.92 3.22 1.41
C LEU A 124 8.85 2.10 0.97
N LYS A 125 10.00 1.94 1.63
CA LYS A 125 10.92 0.83 1.38
C LYS A 125 10.23 -0.52 1.57
N LYS A 126 9.52 -0.72 2.69
CA LYS A 126 8.79 -1.97 2.97
C LYS A 126 7.65 -2.20 1.99
N PHE A 127 6.97 -1.14 1.57
CA PHE A 127 5.90 -1.21 0.58
C PHE A 127 6.41 -1.63 -0.80
N GLN A 128 7.50 -1.03 -1.28
CA GLN A 128 8.15 -1.45 -2.53
C GLN A 128 8.63 -2.91 -2.48
N GLN A 129 9.18 -3.34 -1.34
CA GLN A 129 9.60 -4.73 -1.13
C GLN A 129 8.45 -5.73 -1.19
N SER A 130 7.22 -5.31 -0.87
CA SER A 130 6.03 -6.16 -1.00
C SER A 130 5.69 -6.51 -2.45
N LYS A 131 6.16 -5.70 -3.43
CA LYS A 131 5.85 -5.85 -4.87
C LYS A 131 4.34 -5.92 -5.15
N HIS A 132 3.54 -5.25 -4.33
CA HIS A 132 2.09 -5.20 -4.48
C HIS A 132 1.63 -3.76 -4.65
N LYS A 133 0.62 -3.57 -5.51
CA LYS A 133 0.03 -2.25 -5.77
C LYS A 133 -0.83 -1.76 -4.61
N VAL A 134 -1.45 -2.69 -3.89
CA VAL A 134 -2.28 -2.44 -2.71
C VAL A 134 -1.91 -3.45 -1.63
N VAL A 135 -1.66 -2.95 -0.42
CA VAL A 135 -1.36 -3.77 0.75
C VAL A 135 -2.30 -3.38 1.88
N PHE A 136 -3.04 -4.35 2.40
CA PHE A 136 -3.88 -4.18 3.58
C PHE A 136 -3.14 -4.63 4.84
N SER A 137 -3.49 -4.06 5.99
CA SER A 137 -3.12 -4.65 7.27
C SER A 137 -3.73 -6.05 7.42
N ALA A 138 -3.17 -6.85 8.32
CA ALA A 138 -3.61 -8.22 8.54
C ALA A 138 -3.89 -8.49 10.02
N GLU A 139 -4.94 -9.25 10.29
CA GLU A 139 -5.43 -9.57 11.62
C GLU A 139 -5.58 -11.09 11.85
N THR A 140 -5.72 -11.47 13.11
CA THR A 140 -5.88 -12.88 13.51
C THR A 140 -7.34 -13.32 13.45
N LEU A 141 -8.27 -12.40 13.70
CA LEU A 141 -9.69 -12.70 13.79
C LEU A 141 -10.37 -12.36 12.45
N ILE A 142 -11.15 -13.31 11.93
CA ILE A 142 -12.06 -13.01 10.83
C ILE A 142 -13.32 -12.34 11.37
N TRP A 143 -13.62 -11.17 10.83
CA TRP A 143 -14.75 -10.36 11.25
C TRP A 143 -15.24 -9.50 10.07
N PRO A 144 -16.55 -9.21 9.95
CA PRO A 144 -17.65 -9.64 10.81
C PRO A 144 -18.18 -11.04 10.48
N ASP A 145 -17.97 -11.51 9.24
CA ASP A 145 -18.54 -12.75 8.75
C ASP A 145 -17.52 -13.88 8.71
N ARG A 146 -17.66 -14.85 9.62
CA ARG A 146 -16.77 -16.00 9.73
C ARG A 146 -16.88 -16.97 8.56
N HIS A 147 -18.00 -16.98 7.82
CA HIS A 147 -18.18 -17.88 6.67
C HIS A 147 -17.26 -17.54 5.49
N LEU A 148 -16.56 -16.41 5.55
CA LEU A 148 -15.55 -16.01 4.55
C LEU A 148 -14.17 -16.60 4.84
N GLU A 149 -14.01 -17.40 5.90
CA GLU A 149 -12.72 -17.96 6.30
C GLU A 149 -12.08 -18.80 5.19
N ASP A 150 -12.84 -19.72 4.61
CA ASP A 150 -12.35 -20.61 3.54
C ASP A 150 -11.99 -19.88 2.24
N LYS A 151 -12.49 -18.64 2.07
CA LYS A 151 -12.17 -17.80 0.91
C LYS A 151 -10.83 -17.08 1.06
N HIS A 152 -10.28 -17.00 2.27
CA HIS A 152 -8.96 -16.40 2.49
C HIS A 152 -7.87 -17.44 2.22
N PRO A 153 -6.77 -17.08 1.52
CA PRO A 153 -5.66 -17.99 1.30
C PRO A 153 -5.07 -18.55 2.62
N HIS A 154 -4.63 -19.80 2.60
CA HIS A 154 -3.88 -20.40 3.69
C HIS A 154 -2.37 -20.17 3.48
N PHE A 155 -1.66 -19.88 4.57
CA PHE A 155 -0.20 -19.79 4.58
C PHE A 155 0.33 -20.36 5.90
N ARG A 156 1.65 -20.62 5.94
CA ARG A 156 2.29 -21.29 7.08
C ARG A 156 2.41 -20.43 8.33
N GLU A 157 2.74 -19.15 8.17
CA GLU A 157 3.02 -18.22 9.28
C GLU A 157 2.52 -16.81 8.96
N GLY A 158 1.95 -16.12 9.97
CA GLY A 158 1.46 -14.74 9.84
C GLY A 158 -0.01 -14.56 10.24
N LYS A 159 -0.58 -13.39 9.89
CA LYS A 159 -1.97 -13.01 10.15
C LYS A 159 -2.78 -13.13 8.87
N ARG A 160 -3.97 -13.73 8.94
CA ARG A 160 -4.67 -14.28 7.76
C ARG A 160 -5.72 -13.38 7.18
N PHE A 161 -6.39 -12.62 8.03
CA PHE A 161 -7.60 -11.91 7.65
C PHE A 161 -7.29 -10.44 7.41
N LEU A 162 -8.09 -9.83 6.55
CA LEU A 162 -7.89 -8.45 6.14
C LEU A 162 -8.26 -7.48 7.27
N GLY A 163 -7.35 -6.55 7.57
CA GLY A 163 -7.61 -5.41 8.44
C GLY A 163 -8.07 -4.19 7.64
N ILE A 164 -8.46 -3.14 8.36
CA ILE A 164 -9.11 -1.95 7.76
C ILE A 164 -8.15 -0.85 7.29
N HIS A 165 -6.86 -0.94 7.64
CA HIS A 165 -5.83 0.01 7.19
C HIS A 165 -5.18 -0.50 5.92
N TRP A 166 -4.81 0.40 5.00
CA TRP A 166 -4.23 -0.02 3.72
C TRP A 166 -3.36 1.05 3.09
N LEU A 167 -2.45 0.60 2.22
CA LEU A 167 -1.50 1.41 1.47
C LEU A 167 -1.62 1.07 -0.02
N CYS A 168 -1.76 2.07 -0.88
CA CYS A 168 -1.88 1.91 -2.34
C CYS A 168 -0.88 2.81 -3.08
N ALA A 169 -0.39 2.31 -4.22
CA ALA A 169 0.58 2.95 -5.09
C ALA A 169 0.04 3.33 -6.46
#